data_AF-A0A925BG13-F1
#
_entry.id   AF-A0A925BG13-F1
#
_cell.length_a   1.000
_cell.length_b   1.000
_cell.length_c   1.000
_cell.angle_alpha   90.00
_cell.angle_beta   90.00
_cell.angle_gamma   90.00
#
_symmetry.space_group_name_H-M   'P 1'
#
loop_
_entity.id
_entity.type
_entity.pdbx_description
1 polymer ?
#
loop_
_entity_poly.entity_id
_entity_poly.type
_entity_poly.pdbx_seq_one_letter_code
_entity_poly.pdbx_strand_id
1 'polypeptide(L)'
;MLARRIVHRFMIGLLVTLLVCLTVPVYAQDTIAIGESRNGSVTSTSQPIFNLDTSTLDFTTQPVHYVTVSVTSLTSGFIPQFVVSGYGYPEGFYYDNEDDLSSISATLEVLDGEFSIGIGNATDATGNFTLSVTEAATLPVTPITLGVRVNSFVDNGVEIQRYTFDASPTQELLVVIDKLTQYTPSYISGPTVTLFNTTVGWPFGRLGELVGGGALSIPPGTDTY
;
A
#
# COMPACT_ATOMS: atom_id res chain seq x y z
N MET A 1 3.99 37.01 -50.00
CA MET A 1 5.09 36.85 -49.01
C MET A 1 4.65 36.91 -47.54
N LEU A 2 3.51 37.52 -47.20
CA LEU A 2 3.06 37.67 -45.80
C LEU A 2 2.60 36.34 -45.13
N ALA A 3 1.93 35.46 -45.89
CA ALA A 3 1.42 34.18 -45.38
C ALA A 3 2.51 33.19 -44.92
N ARG A 4 3.71 33.23 -45.52
CA ARG A 4 4.81 32.30 -45.20
C ARG A 4 5.48 32.60 -43.85
N ARG A 5 5.38 33.85 -43.37
CA ARG A 5 5.97 34.28 -42.08
C ARG A 5 5.07 33.98 -40.87
N ILE A 6 3.75 33.88 -41.08
CA ILE A 6 2.78 33.57 -40.03
C ILE A 6 2.83 32.07 -39.68
N VAL A 7 2.93 31.19 -40.68
CA VAL A 7 3.02 29.74 -40.48
C VAL A 7 4.31 29.33 -39.75
N HIS A 8 5.44 30.01 -40.02
CA HIS A 8 6.72 29.73 -39.34
C HIS A 8 6.71 30.13 -37.85
N ARG A 9 6.05 31.24 -37.50
CA ARG A 9 5.92 31.69 -36.10
C ARG A 9 4.93 30.83 -35.30
N PHE A 10 3.88 30.32 -35.96
CA PHE A 10 2.96 29.38 -35.34
C PHE A 10 3.60 28.00 -35.09
N MET A 11 4.43 27.49 -36.01
CA MET A 11 5.12 26.22 -35.81
C MET A 11 6.20 26.27 -34.72
N ILE A 12 6.96 27.36 -34.60
CA ILE A 12 7.95 27.52 -33.52
C ILE A 12 7.24 27.70 -32.17
N GLY A 13 6.14 28.45 -32.13
CA GLY A 13 5.30 28.56 -30.92
C GLY A 13 4.74 27.22 -30.47
N LEU A 14 4.20 26.42 -31.39
CA LEU A 14 3.67 25.08 -31.09
C LEU A 14 4.77 24.12 -30.62
N LEU A 15 5.96 24.18 -31.21
CA LEU A 15 7.10 23.34 -30.83
C LEU A 15 7.65 23.69 -29.43
N VAL A 16 7.68 24.98 -29.08
CA VAL A 16 8.12 25.44 -27.74
C VAL A 16 7.07 25.11 -26.67
N THR A 17 5.77 25.21 -26.96
CA THR A 17 4.73 24.79 -26.01
C THR A 17 4.70 23.28 -25.81
N LEU A 18 4.95 22.49 -26.86
CA LEU A 18 5.09 21.03 -26.75
C LEU A 18 6.32 20.62 -25.92
N LEU A 19 7.42 21.39 -26.01
CA LEU A 19 8.65 21.15 -25.25
C LEU A 19 8.52 21.53 -23.77
N VAL A 20 7.69 22.53 -23.44
CA VAL A 20 7.42 22.94 -22.04
C VAL A 20 6.44 21.98 -21.35
N CYS A 21 5.49 21.39 -22.08
CA CYS A 21 4.62 20.32 -21.55
C CYS A 21 5.34 18.98 -21.28
N LEU A 22 6.58 18.82 -21.73
CA LEU A 22 7.44 17.66 -21.44
C LEU A 22 8.23 17.78 -20.13
N THR A 23 8.02 18.85 -19.34
CA THR A 23 8.68 19.05 -18.05
C THR A 23 7.80 18.71 -16.84
N VAL A 24 6.73 17.92 -17.06
CA VAL A 24 6.19 17.14 -15.93
C VAL A 24 7.35 16.24 -15.48
N PRO A 25 7.80 16.27 -14.21
CA PRO A 25 8.83 15.36 -13.76
C PRO A 25 8.34 13.95 -14.07
N VAL A 26 8.97 13.30 -15.04
CA VAL A 26 8.83 11.87 -15.27
C VAL A 26 9.49 11.25 -14.05
N TYR A 27 8.71 10.94 -13.03
CA TYR A 27 9.18 10.09 -11.95
C TYR A 27 9.68 8.81 -12.63
N ALA A 28 10.98 8.54 -12.53
CA ALA A 28 11.54 7.32 -13.07
C ALA A 28 10.90 6.15 -12.32
N GLN A 29 9.93 5.49 -12.97
CA GLN A 29 9.37 4.25 -12.49
C GLN A 29 10.35 3.15 -12.82
N ASP A 30 10.96 2.60 -11.78
CA ASP A 30 11.80 1.41 -11.87
C ASP A 30 10.98 0.20 -11.41
N THR A 31 11.46 -1.01 -11.66
CA THR A 31 10.82 -2.24 -11.17
C THR A 31 11.72 -2.90 -10.13
N ILE A 32 11.11 -3.45 -9.07
CA ILE A 32 11.81 -4.22 -8.04
C ILE A 32 11.12 -5.57 -7.87
N ALA A 33 11.89 -6.65 -7.96
CA ALA A 33 11.36 -8.00 -7.75
C ALA A 33 11.45 -8.41 -6.27
N ILE A 34 10.64 -9.40 -5.91
CA ILE A 34 10.68 -10.01 -4.59
C ILE A 34 12.01 -10.76 -4.41
N GLY A 35 12.68 -10.49 -3.29
CA GLY A 35 14.03 -10.96 -3.00
C GLY A 35 15.14 -9.98 -3.44
N GLU A 36 14.80 -8.84 -4.04
CA GLU A 36 15.78 -7.84 -4.47
C GLU A 36 15.97 -6.69 -3.47
N SER A 37 17.14 -6.06 -3.58
CA SER A 37 17.43 -4.76 -2.97
C SER A 37 17.89 -3.78 -4.05
N ARG A 38 17.39 -2.54 -3.99
CA ARG A 38 17.72 -1.44 -4.90
C ARG A 38 18.17 -0.23 -4.11
N ASN A 39 19.27 0.39 -4.54
CA ASN A 39 19.66 1.68 -4.01
C ASN A 39 18.95 2.80 -4.78
N GLY A 40 18.59 3.86 -4.07
CA GLY A 40 17.98 5.04 -4.66
C GLY A 40 18.32 6.31 -3.88
N SER A 41 17.78 7.42 -4.37
CA SER A 41 17.94 8.73 -3.73
C SER A 41 16.64 9.52 -3.79
N VAL A 42 16.26 10.12 -2.68
CA VAL A 42 15.20 11.15 -2.62
C VAL A 42 15.87 12.51 -2.72
N THR A 43 15.34 13.38 -3.59
CA THR A 43 15.78 14.77 -3.71
C THR A 43 14.59 15.72 -3.58
N SER A 44 14.84 17.02 -3.43
CA SER A 44 13.80 18.05 -3.32
C SER A 44 12.91 18.17 -4.56
N THR A 45 13.28 17.51 -5.66
CA THR A 45 12.52 17.52 -6.92
C THR A 45 12.21 16.11 -7.42
N SER A 46 12.52 15.05 -6.65
CA SER A 46 12.35 13.67 -7.10
C SER A 46 12.13 12.71 -5.93
N GLN A 47 10.99 12.03 -5.99
CA GLN A 47 10.67 10.89 -5.13
C GLN A 47 10.60 9.64 -6.02
N PRO A 48 11.49 8.66 -5.84
CA PRO A 48 11.49 7.48 -6.70
C PRO A 48 10.28 6.60 -6.42
N ILE A 49 9.74 6.02 -7.49
CA ILE A 49 8.61 5.08 -7.45
C ILE A 49 9.07 3.77 -8.06
N PHE A 50 8.79 2.66 -7.38
CA PHE A 50 9.12 1.32 -7.83
C PHE A 50 7.85 0.51 -8.04
N ASN A 51 7.67 -0.06 -9.22
CA ASN A 51 6.66 -1.09 -9.43
C ASN A 51 7.14 -2.40 -8.83
N LEU A 52 6.32 -3.02 -8.00
CA LEU A 52 6.61 -4.31 -7.41
C LEU A 52 6.32 -5.40 -8.45
N ASP A 53 7.34 -6.17 -8.81
CA ASP A 53 7.18 -7.33 -9.67
C ASP A 53 6.71 -8.54 -8.85
N THR A 54 5.44 -8.89 -9.04
CA THR A 54 4.75 -9.99 -8.38
C THR A 54 4.75 -11.28 -9.22
N SER A 55 5.44 -11.30 -10.37
CA SER A 55 5.40 -12.42 -11.32
C SER A 55 5.95 -13.76 -10.79
N THR A 56 6.68 -13.72 -9.67
CA THR A 56 7.22 -14.91 -8.99
C THR A 56 6.24 -15.52 -7.99
N LEU A 57 5.13 -14.85 -7.67
CA LEU A 57 4.12 -15.32 -6.74
C LEU A 57 3.07 -16.19 -7.44
N ASP A 58 2.69 -17.30 -6.81
CA ASP A 58 1.62 -18.18 -7.31
C ASP A 58 0.29 -17.83 -6.65
N PHE A 59 -0.50 -17.00 -7.33
CA PHE A 59 -1.84 -16.62 -6.88
C PHE A 59 -2.91 -17.71 -7.10
N THR A 60 -2.59 -18.79 -7.82
CA THR A 60 -3.56 -19.86 -8.09
C THR A 60 -3.70 -20.82 -6.92
N THR A 61 -2.60 -21.10 -6.23
CA THR A 61 -2.59 -21.97 -5.04
C THR A 61 -2.68 -21.18 -3.74
N GLN A 62 -2.21 -19.93 -3.75
CA GLN A 62 -2.24 -19.04 -2.61
C GLN A 62 -2.71 -17.65 -3.08
N PRO A 63 -4.00 -17.30 -2.92
CA PRO A 63 -4.55 -16.05 -3.48
C PRO A 63 -3.99 -14.78 -2.83
N VAL A 64 -3.34 -14.90 -1.67
CA VAL A 64 -2.69 -13.77 -0.98
C VAL A 64 -1.29 -14.14 -0.54
N HIS A 65 -0.32 -13.30 -0.88
CA HIS A 65 1.07 -13.38 -0.46
C HIS A 65 1.40 -12.26 0.51
N TYR A 66 2.50 -12.43 1.23
CA TYR A 66 3.00 -11.41 2.14
C TYR A 66 4.38 -10.98 1.71
N VAL A 67 4.60 -9.67 1.67
CA VAL A 67 5.87 -9.10 1.26
C VAL A 67 6.29 -8.06 2.28
N THR A 68 7.48 -8.22 2.85
CA THR A 68 8.08 -7.17 3.67
C THR A 68 8.81 -6.18 2.76
N VAL A 69 8.41 -4.92 2.87
CA VAL A 69 9.12 -3.79 2.27
C VAL A 69 9.93 -3.12 3.35
N SER A 70 11.23 -2.93 3.12
CA SER A 70 12.14 -2.27 4.04
C SER A 70 12.88 -1.16 3.33
N VAL A 71 12.96 0.02 3.95
CA VAL A 71 13.72 1.16 3.46
C VAL A 71 14.75 1.52 4.51
N THR A 72 16.03 1.43 4.15
CA THR A 72 17.15 1.77 5.03
C THR A 72 17.88 2.99 4.49
N SER A 73 18.04 4.01 5.33
CA SER A 73 18.81 5.20 5.04
C SER A 73 20.30 4.90 4.92
N LEU A 74 20.92 5.44 3.88
CA LEU A 74 22.37 5.46 3.69
C LEU A 74 22.97 6.84 3.98
N THR A 75 22.14 7.83 4.33
CA THR A 75 22.53 9.22 4.54
C THR A 75 22.19 9.64 5.96
N SER A 76 23.18 10.10 6.73
CA SER A 76 22.95 10.57 8.10
C SER A 76 21.90 11.68 8.12
N GLY A 77 20.90 11.54 8.98
CA GLY A 77 19.80 12.51 9.12
C GLY A 77 18.68 12.36 8.08
N PHE A 78 18.80 11.44 7.12
CA PHE A 78 17.68 11.06 6.26
C PHE A 78 16.81 10.02 6.98
N ILE A 79 15.57 10.42 7.29
CA ILE A 79 14.54 9.58 7.91
C ILE A 79 13.62 9.08 6.78
N PRO A 80 13.68 7.79 6.41
CA PRO A 80 12.91 7.25 5.29
C PRO A 80 11.43 7.11 5.65
N GLN A 81 10.56 7.40 4.68
CA GLN A 81 9.15 7.01 4.69
C GLN A 81 8.79 6.38 3.34
N PHE A 82 7.69 5.66 3.27
CA PHE A 82 7.20 5.16 1.99
C PHE A 82 5.69 5.07 1.91
N VAL A 83 5.17 5.11 0.69
CA VAL A 83 3.77 4.89 0.37
C VAL A 83 3.65 3.66 -0.52
N VAL A 84 2.64 2.84 -0.27
CA VAL A 84 2.30 1.71 -1.13
C VAL A 84 0.92 1.94 -1.72
N SER A 85 0.83 1.99 -3.04
CA SER A 85 -0.44 2.08 -3.77
C SER A 85 -0.60 0.88 -4.71
N GLY A 86 -1.84 0.53 -5.04
CA GLY A 86 -2.11 -0.58 -5.94
C GLY A 86 -3.40 -1.31 -5.63
N TYR A 87 -3.50 -2.54 -6.14
CA TYR A 87 -4.63 -3.42 -5.90
C TYR A 87 -4.85 -3.64 -4.39
N GLY A 88 -6.04 -3.30 -3.87
CA GLY A 88 -6.34 -3.33 -2.44
C GLY A 88 -5.86 -2.11 -1.63
N TYR A 89 -5.07 -1.22 -2.23
CA TYR A 89 -4.59 0.04 -1.65
C TYR A 89 -4.85 1.24 -2.59
N PRO A 90 -6.12 1.53 -2.94
CA PRO A 90 -6.45 2.53 -3.96
C PRO A 90 -6.08 3.97 -3.59
N GLU A 91 -6.03 4.29 -2.30
CA GLU A 91 -5.67 5.63 -1.81
C GLU A 91 -4.17 5.76 -1.49
N GLY A 92 -3.41 4.68 -1.62
CA GLY A 92 -2.08 4.57 -1.05
C GLY A 92 -2.13 4.38 0.47
N PHE A 93 -1.23 3.57 1.01
CA PHE A 93 -1.03 3.44 2.45
C PHE A 93 0.33 4.00 2.81
N TYR A 94 0.32 4.95 3.74
CA TYR A 94 1.49 5.70 4.12
C TYR A 94 2.13 5.07 5.36
N TYR A 95 3.43 4.81 5.27
CA TYR A 95 4.25 4.31 6.36
C TYR A 95 5.22 5.41 6.76
N ASP A 96 4.90 6.06 7.88
CA ASP A 96 5.75 7.08 8.48
C ASP A 96 6.70 6.46 9.50
N ASN A 97 7.87 7.06 9.63
CA ASN A 97 8.89 6.65 10.57
C ASN A 97 8.88 7.60 11.76
N GLU A 98 7.85 7.47 12.60
CA GLU A 98 7.56 8.37 13.72
C GLU A 98 8.66 8.40 14.80
N ASP A 99 9.54 7.38 14.81
CA ASP A 99 10.64 7.23 15.76
C ASP A 99 11.97 7.80 15.26
N ASP A 100 11.97 8.54 14.12
CA ASP A 100 13.16 9.12 13.49
C ASP A 100 14.28 8.09 13.22
N LEU A 101 13.91 6.83 12.93
CA LEU A 101 14.87 5.75 12.75
C LEU A 101 15.56 5.82 11.38
N SER A 102 16.75 5.24 11.29
CA SER A 102 17.45 5.09 10.00
C SER A 102 16.83 4.04 9.09
N SER A 103 15.79 3.33 9.53
CA SER A 103 15.13 2.29 8.75
C SER A 103 13.67 2.16 9.14
N ILE A 104 12.82 1.87 8.17
CA ILE A 104 11.41 1.52 8.34
C ILE A 104 11.11 0.25 7.55
N SER A 105 10.20 -0.57 8.07
CA SER A 105 9.71 -1.76 7.37
C SER A 105 8.23 -1.96 7.61
N ALA A 106 7.52 -2.47 6.60
CA ALA A 106 6.14 -2.94 6.76
C ALA A 106 5.92 -4.25 6.02
N THR A 107 5.01 -5.06 6.53
CA THR A 107 4.53 -6.25 5.83
C THR A 107 3.25 -5.89 5.07
N LEU A 108 3.24 -6.19 3.78
CA LEU A 108 2.15 -5.89 2.86
C LEU A 108 1.42 -7.18 2.51
N GLU A 109 0.09 -7.10 2.39
CA GLU A 109 -0.69 -8.14 1.74
C GLU A 109 -0.68 -7.89 0.24
N VAL A 110 -0.19 -8.85 -0.54
CA VAL A 110 -0.07 -8.77 -1.99
C VAL A 110 -1.04 -9.76 -2.63
N LEU A 111 -1.88 -9.24 -3.52
CA LEU A 111 -2.88 -9.98 -4.30
C LEU A 111 -2.45 -10.00 -5.77
N ASP A 112 -3.15 -10.74 -6.63
CA ASP A 112 -2.89 -10.68 -8.07
C ASP A 112 -3.26 -9.29 -8.60
N GLY A 113 -2.25 -8.49 -8.93
CA GLY A 113 -2.42 -7.11 -9.34
C GLY A 113 -1.12 -6.31 -9.36
N GLU A 114 -1.27 -5.04 -9.72
CA GLU A 114 -0.15 -4.08 -9.79
C GLU A 114 -0.02 -3.28 -8.49
N PHE A 115 1.22 -3.12 -8.03
CA PHE A 115 1.57 -2.36 -6.84
C PHE A 115 2.76 -1.43 -7.14
N SER A 116 2.74 -0.25 -6.54
CA SER A 116 3.81 0.73 -6.61
C SER A 116 4.23 1.15 -5.20
N ILE A 117 5.53 1.31 -5.02
CA ILE A 117 6.17 1.75 -3.77
C ILE A 117 6.83 3.10 -4.04
N GLY A 118 6.29 4.18 -3.48
CA GLY A 118 6.90 5.51 -3.51
C GLY A 118 7.76 5.74 -2.29
N ILE A 119 9.01 6.17 -2.46
CA ILE A 119 9.92 6.47 -1.35
C ILE A 119 10.01 7.98 -1.15
N GLY A 120 9.87 8.43 0.10
CA GLY A 120 9.94 9.84 0.47
C GLY A 120 10.69 10.08 1.77
N ASN A 121 10.44 11.24 2.37
CA ASN A 121 10.99 11.67 3.64
C ASN A 121 10.03 12.64 4.36
N ALA A 122 9.94 12.53 5.69
CA ALA A 122 8.96 13.26 6.51
C ALA A 122 9.24 14.77 6.60
N THR A 123 10.47 15.19 6.29
CA THR A 123 10.96 16.57 6.46
C THR A 123 11.42 17.21 5.14
N ASP A 124 10.99 16.69 3.97
CA ASP A 124 11.51 17.07 2.65
C ASP A 124 13.05 16.97 2.52
N ALA A 125 13.68 16.16 3.38
CA ALA A 125 15.12 16.01 3.38
C ALA A 125 15.58 15.08 2.24
N THR A 126 16.72 15.43 1.65
CA THR A 126 17.34 14.63 0.60
C THR A 126 18.23 13.56 1.21
N GLY A 127 18.28 12.39 0.58
CA GLY A 127 19.10 11.31 1.09
C GLY A 127 19.07 10.07 0.21
N ASN A 128 20.12 9.27 0.35
CA ASN A 128 20.24 7.98 -0.30
C ASN A 128 19.66 6.89 0.59
N PHE A 129 19.10 5.85 -0.02
CA PHE A 129 18.50 4.71 0.67
C PHE A 129 18.75 3.40 -0.07
N THR A 130 18.52 2.29 0.63
CA THR A 130 18.32 0.95 0.07
C THR A 130 16.88 0.52 0.33
N LEU A 131 16.14 0.25 -0.73
CA LEU A 131 14.84 -0.41 -0.70
C LEU A 131 15.08 -1.91 -0.83
N SER A 132 14.49 -2.71 0.05
CA SER A 132 14.52 -4.17 -0.03
C SER A 132 13.11 -4.71 0.03
N VAL A 133 12.85 -5.72 -0.79
CA VAL A 133 11.55 -6.38 -0.88
C VAL A 133 11.80 -7.86 -0.69
N THR A 134 11.17 -8.47 0.30
CA THR A 134 11.35 -9.89 0.60
C THR A 134 10.00 -10.55 0.82
N GLU A 135 9.84 -11.78 0.34
CA GLU A 135 8.67 -12.58 0.68
C GLU A 135 8.68 -12.83 2.19
N ALA A 136 7.56 -12.53 2.85
CA ALA A 136 7.36 -12.77 4.27
C ALA A 136 6.68 -14.13 4.46
N ALA A 137 6.90 -14.73 5.63
CA ALA A 137 6.20 -15.95 5.99
C ALA A 137 4.69 -15.73 5.96
N THR A 138 3.96 -16.74 5.49
CA THR A 138 2.50 -16.73 5.49
C THR A 138 1.99 -16.51 6.91
N LEU A 139 1.13 -15.52 7.10
CA LEU A 139 0.54 -15.28 8.41
C LEU A 139 -0.43 -16.42 8.78
N PRO A 140 -0.45 -16.85 10.05
CA PRO A 140 -1.40 -17.85 10.50
C PRO A 140 -2.82 -17.30 10.35
N VAL A 141 -3.68 -18.11 9.76
CA VAL A 141 -5.10 -17.81 9.58
C VAL A 141 -5.88 -18.48 10.69
N THR A 142 -6.69 -17.71 11.42
CA THR A 142 -7.52 -18.21 12.52
C THR A 142 -8.97 -18.40 12.04
N PRO A 143 -9.48 -19.63 11.96
CA PRO A 143 -10.90 -19.85 11.65
C PRO A 143 -11.78 -19.30 12.77
N ILE A 144 -12.86 -18.61 12.40
CA ILE A 144 -13.86 -18.06 13.32
C ILE A 144 -15.25 -18.54 12.94
N THR A 145 -16.11 -18.68 13.93
CA THR A 145 -17.50 -19.09 13.73
C THR A 145 -18.41 -17.87 13.72
N LEU A 146 -19.26 -17.75 12.70
CA LEU A 146 -20.24 -16.68 12.62
C LEU A 146 -21.12 -16.63 13.89
N GLY A 147 -21.35 -15.41 14.40
CA GLY A 147 -22.10 -15.18 15.64
C GLY A 147 -21.31 -15.37 16.93
N VAL A 148 -20.04 -15.78 16.86
CA VAL A 148 -19.14 -15.89 18.02
C VAL A 148 -18.21 -14.69 18.09
N ARG A 149 -18.12 -14.04 19.25
CA ARG A 149 -17.13 -12.97 19.48
C ARG A 149 -15.74 -13.57 19.61
N VAL A 150 -14.78 -12.99 18.90
CA VAL A 150 -13.35 -13.31 18.97
C VAL A 150 -12.64 -12.16 19.67
N ASN A 151 -11.81 -12.47 20.67
CA ASN A 151 -10.97 -11.49 21.34
C ASN A 151 -9.52 -11.73 20.94
N SER A 152 -8.85 -10.70 20.46
CA SER A 152 -7.46 -10.77 20.03
C SER A 152 -6.73 -9.46 20.31
N PHE A 153 -5.40 -9.51 20.23
CA PHE A 153 -4.52 -8.34 20.36
C PHE A 153 -3.56 -8.35 19.16
N VAL A 154 -3.48 -7.27 18.41
CA VAL A 154 -2.43 -7.08 17.40
C VAL A 154 -1.19 -6.59 18.16
N ASP A 155 -0.09 -7.35 18.08
CA ASP A 155 1.18 -7.00 18.73
C ASP A 155 2.05 -6.20 17.76
N ASN A 156 2.94 -5.34 18.25
CA ASN A 156 3.85 -4.56 17.42
C ASN A 156 4.81 -5.46 16.60
N GLY A 157 5.01 -6.72 17.00
CA GLY A 157 5.81 -7.68 16.23
C GLY A 157 5.07 -8.35 15.07
N VAL A 158 3.72 -8.32 15.06
CA VAL A 158 2.86 -8.89 14.03
C VAL A 158 1.66 -7.96 13.85
N GLU A 159 1.85 -6.94 13.02
CA GLU A 159 0.89 -5.84 12.82
C GLU A 159 -0.38 -6.24 12.04
N ILE A 160 -0.49 -7.51 11.62
CA ILE A 160 -1.59 -8.04 10.82
C ILE A 160 -2.09 -9.35 11.43
N GLN A 161 -3.41 -9.49 11.56
CA GLN A 161 -4.06 -10.76 11.91
C GLN A 161 -5.09 -11.16 10.89
N ARG A 162 -5.16 -12.48 10.65
CA ARG A 162 -6.10 -13.06 9.70
C ARG A 162 -7.12 -13.96 10.34
N TYR A 163 -8.35 -13.79 9.85
CA TYR A 163 -9.48 -14.61 10.21
C TYR A 163 -10.15 -15.15 8.94
N THR A 164 -10.63 -16.37 9.01
CA THR A 164 -11.50 -16.96 7.98
C THR A 164 -12.80 -17.40 8.61
N PHE A 165 -13.89 -17.31 7.87
CA PHE A 165 -15.18 -17.82 8.29
C PHE A 165 -15.91 -18.34 7.05
N ASP A 166 -16.72 -19.37 7.23
CA ASP A 166 -17.59 -19.84 6.15
C ASP A 166 -18.90 -19.05 6.21
N ALA A 167 -19.22 -18.33 5.13
CA ALA A 167 -20.50 -17.64 4.97
C ALA A 167 -21.27 -18.20 3.77
N SER A 168 -22.59 -18.35 3.94
CA SER A 168 -23.48 -18.72 2.84
C SER A 168 -23.74 -17.50 1.95
N PRO A 169 -23.79 -17.66 0.61
CA PRO A 169 -24.15 -16.59 -0.33
C PRO A 169 -25.52 -15.93 -0.02
N THR A 170 -26.39 -16.63 0.71
CA THR A 170 -27.72 -16.13 1.11
C THR A 170 -27.74 -15.31 2.40
N GLN A 171 -26.59 -15.14 3.08
CA GLN A 171 -26.51 -14.45 4.36
C GLN A 171 -26.04 -13.00 4.18
N GLU A 172 -26.63 -12.09 4.96
CA GLU A 172 -26.05 -10.77 5.18
C GLU A 172 -25.02 -10.87 6.31
N LEU A 173 -23.83 -10.34 6.07
CA LEU A 173 -22.75 -10.34 7.07
C LEU A 173 -22.62 -8.97 7.70
N LEU A 174 -22.62 -8.95 9.04
CA LEU A 174 -22.31 -7.78 9.84
C LEU A 174 -20.99 -8.01 10.56
N VAL A 175 -19.95 -7.27 10.18
CA VAL A 175 -18.65 -7.30 10.87
C VAL A 175 -18.58 -6.12 11.83
N VAL A 176 -18.47 -6.43 13.13
CA VAL A 176 -18.36 -5.43 14.21
C VAL A 176 -16.99 -5.56 14.86
N ILE A 177 -16.28 -4.44 14.98
CA ILE A 177 -14.96 -4.38 15.63
C ILE A 177 -15.07 -3.51 16.87
N ASP A 178 -14.84 -4.14 18.02
CA ASP A 178 -14.82 -3.49 19.32
C ASP A 178 -13.38 -3.31 19.80
N LYS A 179 -12.98 -2.07 20.08
CA LYS A 179 -11.71 -1.78 20.75
C LYS A 179 -11.88 -1.99 22.25
N LEU A 180 -11.22 -3.01 22.82
CA LEU A 180 -11.05 -3.13 24.26
C LEU A 180 -9.97 -2.14 24.72
N THR A 181 -10.40 -0.99 25.25
CA THR A 181 -9.49 0.06 25.74
C THR A 181 -8.79 -0.39 27.03
N GLN A 182 -7.56 -0.90 26.91
CA GLN A 182 -6.68 -1.10 28.07
C GLN A 182 -5.37 -0.28 28.02
N TYR A 183 -5.18 0.60 27.04
CA TYR A 183 -4.00 1.46 26.96
C TYR A 183 -4.34 2.94 26.73
N THR A 184 -3.54 3.79 27.38
CA THR A 184 -3.52 5.26 27.43
C THR A 184 -3.51 5.93 26.03
N PRO A 185 -3.92 7.20 25.92
CA PRO A 185 -4.56 7.78 24.73
C PRO A 185 -3.59 8.25 23.63
N SER A 186 -2.55 7.49 23.31
CA SER A 186 -1.51 7.96 22.38
C SER A 186 -1.71 7.50 20.93
N TYR A 187 -2.50 6.45 20.66
CA TYR A 187 -2.75 5.99 19.29
C TYR A 187 -4.08 6.54 18.77
N ILE A 188 -3.98 7.48 17.82
CA ILE A 188 -5.09 8.19 17.16
C ILE A 188 -5.80 7.29 16.14
N SER A 189 -5.16 6.21 15.69
CA SER A 189 -5.72 5.28 14.70
C SER A 189 -6.23 3.98 15.34
N GLY A 190 -7.38 3.49 14.88
CA GLY A 190 -7.91 2.15 15.21
C GLY A 190 -7.42 1.09 14.22
N PRO A 191 -7.58 -0.21 14.48
CA PRO A 191 -7.21 -1.24 13.50
C PRO A 191 -8.01 -1.03 12.21
N THR A 192 -7.31 -1.03 11.07
CA THR A 192 -7.96 -1.11 9.77
C THR A 192 -8.36 -2.56 9.52
N VAL A 193 -9.62 -2.80 9.15
CA VAL A 193 -10.09 -4.14 8.78
C VAL A 193 -10.47 -4.15 7.32
N THR A 194 -9.92 -5.12 6.60
CA THR A 194 -10.20 -5.36 5.19
C THR A 194 -10.84 -6.73 5.06
N LEU A 195 -11.97 -6.80 4.35
CA LEU A 195 -12.68 -8.05 4.06
C LEU A 195 -12.43 -8.45 2.61
N PHE A 196 -11.95 -9.67 2.40
CA PHE A 196 -11.61 -10.21 1.10
C PHE A 196 -12.58 -11.32 0.70
N ASN A 197 -12.85 -11.45 -0.60
CA ASN A 197 -13.32 -12.72 -1.14
C ASN A 197 -12.14 -13.67 -1.27
N THR A 198 -12.25 -14.87 -0.70
CA THR A 198 -11.20 -15.90 -0.87
C THR A 198 -11.07 -16.43 -2.30
N THR A 199 -12.13 -16.32 -3.12
CA THR A 199 -12.21 -16.77 -4.53
C THR A 199 -11.72 -15.71 -5.52
N VAL A 200 -12.02 -14.42 -5.27
CA VAL A 200 -11.77 -13.34 -6.26
C VAL A 200 -10.63 -12.40 -5.86
N GLY A 201 -10.14 -12.46 -4.61
CA GLY A 201 -9.03 -11.63 -4.13
C GLY A 201 -9.35 -10.13 -3.94
N TRP A 202 -10.48 -9.64 -4.46
CA TRP A 202 -10.88 -8.24 -4.28
C TRP A 202 -11.35 -7.95 -2.85
N PRO A 203 -10.95 -6.81 -2.26
CA PRO A 203 -11.56 -6.37 -1.01
C PRO A 203 -13.00 -5.92 -1.25
N PHE A 204 -13.96 -6.52 -0.54
CA PHE A 204 -15.37 -6.14 -0.59
C PHE A 204 -15.72 -4.94 0.27
N GLY A 205 -14.88 -4.64 1.25
CA GLY A 205 -15.03 -3.48 2.10
C GLY A 205 -13.84 -3.31 3.01
N ARG A 206 -13.60 -2.04 3.35
CA ARG A 206 -12.55 -1.62 4.26
C ARG A 206 -13.17 -0.75 5.34
N LEU A 207 -12.94 -1.11 6.61
CA LEU A 207 -13.25 -0.30 7.77
C LEU A 207 -11.97 0.43 8.16
N GLY A 208 -11.90 1.73 7.86
CA GLY A 208 -10.83 2.63 8.26
C GLY A 208 -11.36 3.73 9.19
N GLU A 209 -10.54 4.08 10.19
CA GLU A 209 -10.68 5.18 11.14
C GLU A 209 -12.09 5.73 11.41
N LEU A 210 -12.78 5.11 12.37
CA LEU A 210 -13.46 5.85 13.43
C LEU A 210 -13.35 5.04 14.72
N VAL A 211 -13.05 5.75 15.80
CA VAL A 211 -12.80 5.26 17.15
C VAL A 211 -13.96 4.37 17.63
N GLY A 212 -13.85 3.06 17.44
CA GLY A 212 -14.78 2.05 17.98
C GLY A 212 -16.15 2.02 17.29
N GLY A 213 -16.60 0.81 16.92
CA GLY A 213 -17.96 0.61 16.42
C GLY A 213 -18.13 0.93 14.94
N GLY A 214 -17.36 0.26 14.09
CA GLY A 214 -17.66 0.14 12.66
C GLY A 214 -18.50 -1.11 12.39
N ALA A 215 -19.47 -0.99 11.49
CA ALA A 215 -20.29 -2.09 10.99
C ALA A 215 -20.18 -2.11 9.47
N LEU A 216 -19.60 -3.16 8.90
CA LEU A 216 -19.73 -3.42 7.47
C LEU A 216 -20.90 -4.38 7.25
N SER A 217 -21.92 -3.94 6.54
CA SER A 217 -22.97 -4.82 5.99
C SER A 217 -22.56 -5.24 4.59
N ILE A 218 -22.47 -6.55 4.39
CA ILE A 218 -22.26 -7.15 3.07
C ILE A 218 -23.60 -7.81 2.67
N PRO A 219 -24.27 -7.32 1.61
CA PRO A 219 -25.53 -7.90 1.18
C PRO A 219 -25.31 -9.31 0.63
N PRO A 220 -26.35 -10.17 0.66
CA PRO A 220 -26.32 -11.48 0.03
C PRO A 220 -25.86 -11.40 -1.44
N GLY A 221 -25.00 -12.32 -1.85
CA GLY A 221 -24.38 -12.36 -3.17
C GLY A 221 -24.34 -13.77 -3.75
N THR A 222 -23.86 -13.94 -4.97
CA THR A 222 -23.74 -15.26 -5.62
C THR A 222 -22.47 -16.01 -5.25
N ASP A 223 -21.52 -15.34 -4.59
CA ASP A 223 -20.17 -15.83 -4.38
C ASP A 223 -20.02 -16.41 -2.96
N THR A 224 -19.14 -17.39 -2.82
CA THR A 224 -18.64 -17.85 -1.51
C THR A 224 -17.69 -16.77 -1.00
N TYR A 225 -17.89 -16.28 0.23
CA TYR A 225 -17.04 -15.25 0.83
C TYR A 225 -15.78 -15.88 1.41
#